data_AF-A0A7J9EP39-F1
#
_entry.id   AF-A0A7J9EP39-F1
#
_cell.length_a   1.000
_cell.length_b   1.000
_cell.length_c   1.000
_cell.angle_alpha   90.00
_cell.angle_beta   90.00
_cell.angle_gamma   90.00
#
_symmetry.space_group_name_H-M   'P 1'
#
loop_
_entity.id
_entity.type
_entity.pdbx_description
1 polymer ?
#
loop_
_entity_poly.entity_id
_entity_poly.type
_entity_poly.pdbx_seq_one_letter_code
_entity_poly.pdbx_strand_id
1 'polypeptide(L)'
;RIEDIATVLKRSPIHPRIIEAIKSAHALGCDLKIVSDANTFFIETILEHHGLKECFSEINTNPGFVDEQGRLRIFPHHDFTKSSHGCQHSSCPPNMCKGIVIERIQASLSMEDQKKTIIYLGDGLGDFCPTLKLGDGDYVMPRKGFPVWDLICNNSAKMGQLYSVDCKLETMPLPVATGHEAFPQALPVLH
;
A
#
# COMPACT_ATOMS: atom_id res chain seq x y z
N ARG A 1 -25.09 -12.70 -9.19
CA ARG A 1 -24.32 -13.93 -8.93
C ARG A 1 -22.85 -13.56 -8.76
N ILE A 2 -21.99 -14.47 -8.29
CA ILE A 2 -20.59 -14.13 -8.00
C ILE A 2 -19.81 -13.73 -9.27
N GLU A 3 -20.20 -14.27 -10.41
CA GLU A 3 -19.66 -13.95 -11.73
C GLU A 3 -19.97 -12.51 -12.16
N ASP A 4 -21.15 -12.01 -11.78
CA ASP A 4 -21.54 -10.62 -12.04
C ASP A 4 -20.64 -9.66 -11.23
N ILE A 5 -20.34 -10.02 -9.96
CA ILE A 5 -19.43 -9.26 -9.11
C ILE A 5 -18.03 -9.26 -9.73
N ALA A 6 -17.52 -10.42 -10.14
CA ALA A 6 -16.22 -10.51 -10.82
C ALA A 6 -16.18 -9.67 -12.10
N THR A 7 -17.25 -9.66 -12.89
CA THR A 7 -17.35 -8.86 -14.12
C THR A 7 -17.30 -7.37 -13.84
N VAL A 8 -17.94 -6.90 -12.77
CA VAL A 8 -17.86 -5.49 -12.34
C VAL A 8 -16.45 -5.17 -11.84
N LEU A 9 -15.83 -6.04 -11.04
CA LEU A 9 -14.48 -5.85 -10.52
C LEU A 9 -13.44 -5.71 -11.64
N LYS A 10 -13.55 -6.49 -12.72
CA LYS A 10 -12.69 -6.37 -13.91
C LYS A 10 -12.78 -5.01 -14.61
N ARG A 11 -13.86 -4.26 -14.38
CA ARG A 11 -14.06 -2.91 -14.92
C ARG A 11 -13.59 -1.81 -13.95
N SER A 12 -13.03 -2.18 -12.80
CA SER A 12 -12.48 -1.21 -11.85
C SER A 12 -11.41 -0.37 -12.55
N PRO A 13 -11.49 0.97 -12.46
CA PRO A 13 -10.57 1.82 -13.19
C PRO A 13 -9.17 1.74 -12.57
N ILE A 14 -8.22 1.18 -13.32
CA ILE A 14 -6.79 1.28 -13.04
C ILE A 14 -6.14 2.06 -14.17
N HIS A 15 -5.47 3.15 -13.82
CA HIS A 15 -4.77 3.97 -14.81
C HIS A 15 -3.63 3.14 -15.44
N PRO A 16 -3.47 3.10 -16.78
CA PRO A 16 -2.44 2.28 -17.44
C PRO A 16 -1.01 2.49 -16.90
N ARG A 17 -0.62 3.75 -16.64
CA ARG A 17 0.66 4.09 -15.97
C ARG A 17 0.89 3.41 -14.61
N ILE A 18 -0.16 3.08 -13.85
CA ILE A 18 -0.01 2.32 -12.59
C ILE A 18 0.37 0.87 -12.90
N ILE A 19 -0.24 0.27 -13.93
CA ILE A 19 0.10 -1.08 -14.39
C ILE A 19 1.56 -1.13 -14.85
N GLU A 20 1.99 -0.13 -15.63
CA GLU A 20 3.38 0.01 -16.09
C GLU A 20 4.33 0.17 -14.90
N ALA A 21 4.02 1.06 -13.94
CA ALA A 21 4.85 1.27 -12.76
C ALA A 21 5.02 -0.01 -11.92
N ILE A 22 3.95 -0.77 -11.69
CA ILE A 22 4.01 -2.06 -10.97
C ILE A 22 4.92 -3.04 -11.71
N LYS A 23 4.73 -3.19 -13.03
CA LYS A 23 5.54 -4.10 -13.85
C LYS A 23 7.01 -3.69 -13.88
N SER A 24 7.29 -2.39 -14.01
CA SER A 24 8.65 -1.85 -13.98
C SER A 24 9.33 -2.07 -12.63
N ALA A 25 8.65 -1.80 -11.51
CA ALA A 25 9.20 -2.03 -10.18
C ALA A 25 9.52 -3.52 -9.95
N HIS A 26 8.60 -4.41 -10.33
CA HIS A 26 8.82 -5.85 -10.28
C HIS A 26 10.01 -6.29 -11.16
N ALA A 27 10.11 -5.80 -12.40
CA ALA A 27 11.21 -6.12 -13.30
C ALA A 27 12.58 -5.59 -12.82
N LEU A 28 12.59 -4.54 -12.00
CA LEU A 28 13.79 -4.03 -11.33
C LEU A 28 14.17 -4.83 -10.08
N GLY A 29 13.42 -5.87 -9.73
CA GLY A 29 13.69 -6.74 -8.58
C GLY A 29 13.14 -6.21 -7.25
N CYS A 30 12.22 -5.24 -7.27
CA CYS A 30 11.52 -4.83 -6.05
C CYS A 30 10.57 -5.94 -5.57
N ASP A 31 10.61 -6.23 -4.27
CA ASP A 31 9.60 -7.08 -3.64
C ASP A 31 8.32 -6.27 -3.40
N LEU A 32 7.27 -6.55 -4.17
CA LEU A 32 6.00 -5.83 -4.07
C LEU A 32 5.02 -6.59 -3.18
N LYS A 33 4.41 -5.86 -2.24
CA LYS A 33 3.41 -6.40 -1.31
C LYS A 33 2.17 -5.50 -1.28
N ILE A 34 1.00 -6.10 -1.08
CA ILE A 34 -0.26 -5.36 -0.89
C ILE A 34 -0.65 -5.40 0.58
N VAL A 35 -1.01 -4.25 1.13
CA VAL A 35 -1.62 -4.12 2.47
C VAL A 35 -2.90 -3.31 2.34
N SER A 36 -4.04 -3.99 2.29
CA SER A 36 -5.33 -3.37 1.92
C SER A 36 -6.45 -3.83 2.83
N ASP A 37 -7.29 -2.89 3.26
CA ASP A 37 -8.53 -3.18 3.99
C ASP A 37 -9.68 -3.52 3.02
N ALA A 38 -9.40 -4.40 2.05
CA ALA A 38 -10.38 -4.88 1.07
C ALA A 38 -10.67 -6.35 1.35
N ASN A 39 -10.63 -7.25 0.35
CA ASN A 39 -10.66 -8.68 0.57
C ASN A 39 -9.91 -9.44 -0.53
N THR A 40 -9.50 -10.69 -0.25
CA THR A 40 -8.75 -11.53 -1.18
C THR A 40 -9.44 -11.67 -2.53
N PHE A 41 -10.74 -12.00 -2.56
CA PHE A 41 -11.50 -12.17 -3.80
C PHE A 41 -11.47 -10.91 -4.68
N PHE A 42 -11.64 -9.72 -4.10
CA PHE A 42 -11.62 -8.46 -4.87
C PHE A 42 -10.24 -8.17 -5.44
N ILE A 43 -9.21 -8.24 -4.59
CA ILE A 43 -7.85 -7.90 -5.00
C ILE A 43 -7.38 -8.88 -6.07
N GLU A 44 -7.53 -10.18 -5.86
CA GLU A 44 -7.07 -11.20 -6.81
C GLU A 44 -7.80 -11.10 -8.15
N THR A 45 -9.13 -10.92 -8.14
CA THR A 45 -9.91 -10.75 -9.38
C THR A 45 -9.38 -9.59 -10.24
N ILE A 46 -9.04 -8.46 -9.59
CA ILE A 46 -8.52 -7.27 -10.29
C ILE A 46 -7.10 -7.52 -10.78
N LEU A 47 -6.23 -8.08 -9.94
CA LEU A 47 -4.83 -8.34 -10.31
C LEU A 47 -4.71 -9.36 -11.44
N GLU A 48 -5.48 -10.44 -11.40
CA GLU A 48 -5.50 -11.47 -12.44
C GLU A 48 -5.96 -10.89 -13.77
N HIS A 49 -7.01 -10.05 -13.76
CA HIS A 49 -7.52 -9.41 -14.96
C HIS A 49 -6.46 -8.56 -15.68
N HIS A 50 -5.61 -7.88 -14.92
CA HIS A 50 -4.54 -7.04 -15.45
C HIS A 50 -3.20 -7.76 -15.62
N GLY A 51 -3.12 -9.05 -15.31
CA GLY A 51 -1.87 -9.83 -15.35
C GLY A 51 -0.80 -9.30 -14.39
N LEU A 52 -1.23 -8.87 -13.20
CA LEU A 52 -0.37 -8.28 -12.15
C LEU A 52 -0.20 -9.18 -10.93
N LYS A 53 -0.94 -10.30 -10.84
CA LYS A 53 -0.94 -11.17 -9.65
C LYS A 53 0.47 -11.64 -9.27
N GLU A 54 1.23 -12.11 -10.26
CA GLU A 54 2.60 -12.59 -10.09
C GLU A 54 3.61 -11.49 -9.71
N CYS A 55 3.25 -10.21 -9.86
CA CYS A 55 4.13 -9.12 -9.46
C CYS A 55 4.22 -8.95 -7.94
N PHE A 56 3.28 -9.51 -7.17
CA PHE A 56 3.18 -9.34 -5.73
C PHE A 56 3.52 -10.63 -5.00
N SER A 57 4.52 -10.61 -4.13
CA SER A 57 4.93 -11.77 -3.32
C SER A 57 3.95 -12.05 -2.17
N GLU A 58 3.20 -11.03 -1.73
CA GLU A 58 2.37 -11.12 -0.54
C GLU A 58 1.17 -10.16 -0.62
N ILE A 59 0.00 -10.65 -0.20
CA ILE A 59 -1.23 -9.86 -0.10
C ILE A 59 -1.78 -9.98 1.32
N ASN A 60 -1.73 -8.88 2.06
CA ASN A 60 -2.31 -8.72 3.38
C ASN A 60 -3.64 -8.00 3.27
N THR A 61 -4.71 -8.73 3.52
CA THR A 61 -6.08 -8.23 3.44
C THR A 61 -7.00 -9.08 4.31
N ASN A 62 -8.27 -8.70 4.42
CA ASN A 62 -9.33 -9.54 4.97
C ASN A 62 -9.50 -10.81 4.10
N PRO A 63 -9.32 -12.03 4.64
CA PRO A 63 -9.49 -13.25 3.88
C PRO A 63 -10.90 -13.37 3.30
N GLY A 64 -11.03 -13.76 2.03
CA GLY A 64 -12.32 -14.00 1.42
C GLY A 64 -12.31 -15.10 0.38
N PHE A 65 -13.39 -15.89 0.32
CA PHE A 65 -13.56 -16.98 -0.63
C PHE A 65 -15.04 -17.19 -0.99
N VAL A 66 -15.29 -17.91 -2.08
CA VAL A 66 -16.65 -18.28 -2.51
C VAL A 66 -16.95 -19.67 -1.96
N ASP A 67 -18.03 -19.81 -1.18
CA ASP A 67 -18.43 -21.11 -0.64
C ASP A 67 -19.13 -22.00 -1.67
N GLU A 68 -19.40 -23.25 -1.28
CA GLU A 68 -20.09 -24.25 -2.12
C GLU A 68 -21.50 -23.82 -2.56
N GLN A 69 -22.10 -22.83 -1.88
CA GLN A 69 -23.41 -22.26 -2.22
C GLN A 69 -23.29 -21.01 -3.12
N GLY A 70 -22.08 -20.68 -3.59
CA GLY A 70 -21.83 -19.53 -4.46
C GLY A 70 -21.85 -18.19 -3.73
N ARG A 71 -21.70 -18.17 -2.40
CA ARG A 71 -21.71 -16.94 -1.59
C ARG A 71 -20.29 -16.49 -1.29
N LEU A 72 -20.05 -15.19 -1.42
CA LEU A 72 -18.79 -14.58 -0.99
C LEU A 72 -18.75 -14.49 0.54
N ARG A 73 -17.81 -15.21 1.15
CA ARG A 73 -17.51 -15.20 2.59
C ARG A 73 -16.28 -14.33 2.80
N ILE A 74 -16.37 -13.35 3.69
CA ILE A 74 -15.26 -12.45 4.05
C ILE A 74 -15.06 -12.52 5.56
N PHE A 75 -13.82 -12.64 5.99
CA PHE A 75 -13.39 -12.72 7.39
C PHE A 75 -12.44 -11.58 7.70
N PRO A 76 -12.42 -11.05 8.93
CA PRO A 76 -11.52 -9.97 9.26
C PRO A 76 -10.07 -10.46 9.34
N HIS A 77 -9.12 -9.61 8.96
CA HIS A 77 -7.69 -9.92 9.06
C HIS A 77 -7.26 -10.11 10.52
N HIS A 78 -7.77 -9.28 11.42
CA HIS A 78 -7.70 -9.47 12.86
C HIS A 78 -9.06 -9.94 13.38
N ASP A 79 -9.10 -11.06 14.11
CA ASP A 79 -10.34 -11.55 14.73
C ASP A 79 -10.75 -10.67 15.92
N PHE A 80 -11.36 -9.53 15.62
CA PHE A 80 -11.82 -8.55 16.58
C PHE A 80 -12.99 -9.03 17.45
N THR A 81 -13.56 -10.20 17.16
CA THR A 81 -14.60 -10.83 18.00
C THR A 81 -13.99 -11.50 19.23
N LYS A 82 -12.71 -11.90 19.17
CA LYS A 82 -11.96 -12.48 20.29
C LYS A 82 -11.17 -11.45 21.07
N SER A 83 -10.44 -10.58 20.36
CA SER A 83 -9.66 -9.51 20.97
C SER A 83 -9.38 -8.40 19.97
N SER A 84 -9.27 -7.16 20.45
CA SER A 84 -8.78 -6.07 19.61
C SER A 84 -7.37 -6.38 19.09
N HIS A 85 -6.99 -5.80 17.95
CA HIS A 85 -5.63 -5.89 17.45
C HIS A 85 -4.60 -5.10 18.30
N GLY A 86 -5.00 -4.47 19.42
CA GLY A 86 -4.09 -3.82 20.37
C GLY A 86 -3.48 -2.48 19.94
N CYS A 87 -3.80 -1.99 18.74
CA CYS A 87 -3.35 -0.68 18.28
C CYS A 87 -4.29 0.41 18.83
N GLN A 88 -3.71 1.45 19.41
CA GLN A 88 -4.43 2.55 20.05
C GLN A 88 -4.84 3.67 19.07
N HIS A 89 -4.41 3.59 17.80
CA HIS A 89 -4.74 4.59 16.80
C HIS A 89 -6.20 4.45 16.35
N SER A 90 -6.99 5.50 16.54
CA SER A 90 -8.41 5.56 16.17
C SER A 90 -8.66 5.48 14.66
N SER A 91 -7.64 5.71 13.84
CA SER A 91 -7.72 5.59 12.37
C SER A 91 -7.68 4.13 11.89
N CYS A 92 -7.33 3.17 12.75
CA CYS A 92 -7.30 1.75 12.40
C CYS A 92 -8.68 1.13 12.62
N PRO A 93 -9.29 0.52 11.59
CA PRO A 93 -10.53 -0.19 11.77
C PRO A 93 -10.31 -1.51 12.53
N PRO A 94 -11.31 -2.01 13.30
CA PRO A 94 -11.13 -3.19 14.15
C PRO A 94 -10.68 -4.45 13.40
N ASN A 95 -11.05 -4.57 12.13
CA ASN A 95 -10.76 -5.76 11.32
C ASN A 95 -9.35 -5.79 10.75
N MET A 96 -8.66 -4.67 10.60
CA MET A 96 -7.32 -4.66 10.02
C MET A 96 -6.51 -3.40 10.40
N CYS A 97 -5.42 -3.59 11.14
CA CYS A 97 -4.44 -2.54 11.40
C CYS A 97 -3.25 -2.70 10.46
N LYS A 98 -3.18 -1.86 9.43
CA LYS A 98 -2.08 -1.90 8.45
C LYS A 98 -0.71 -1.65 9.09
N GLY A 99 -0.65 -0.87 10.18
CA GLY A 99 0.61 -0.63 10.91
C GLY A 99 1.22 -1.89 11.51
N ILE A 100 0.39 -2.77 12.10
CA ILE A 100 0.85 -4.06 12.64
C ILE A 100 1.38 -4.97 11.53
N VAL A 101 0.74 -4.92 10.35
CA VAL A 101 1.23 -5.64 9.17
C VAL A 101 2.61 -5.14 8.74
N ILE A 102 2.84 -3.82 8.74
CA ILE A 102 4.16 -3.24 8.43
C ILE A 102 5.21 -3.65 9.46
N GLU A 103 4.90 -3.62 10.76
CA GLU A 103 5.83 -4.09 11.81
C GLU A 103 6.25 -5.55 11.60
N ARG A 104 5.30 -6.43 11.22
CA ARG A 104 5.60 -7.82 10.89
C ARG A 104 6.51 -7.93 9.66
N ILE A 105 6.24 -7.14 8.61
CA ILE A 105 7.09 -7.12 7.40
C ILE A 105 8.50 -6.65 7.76
N GLN A 106 8.65 -5.57 8.52
CA GLN A 106 9.96 -5.09 8.99
C GLN A 106 10.70 -6.16 9.81
N ALA A 107 10.01 -6.87 10.70
CA ALA A 107 10.60 -7.95 11.46
C ALA A 107 11.12 -9.08 10.56
N SER A 108 10.41 -9.43 9.48
CA SER A 108 10.90 -10.41 8.50
C SER A 108 12.12 -9.91 7.72
N LEU A 109 12.13 -8.64 7.29
CA LEU A 109 13.23 -8.05 6.54
C LEU A 109 14.50 -7.86 7.39
N SER A 110 14.34 -7.68 8.70
CA SER A 110 15.46 -7.55 9.66
C SER A 110 16.27 -8.84 9.81
N MET A 111 15.75 -9.97 9.35
CA MET A 111 16.46 -11.26 9.33
C MET A 111 17.32 -11.45 8.08
N GLU A 112 17.25 -10.53 7.11
CA GLU A 112 18.07 -10.56 5.90
C GLU A 112 19.42 -9.84 6.09
N ASP A 113 20.46 -10.32 5.41
CA ASP A 113 21.82 -9.75 5.51
C ASP A 113 21.90 -8.29 4.98
N GLN A 114 20.97 -7.89 4.12
CA GLN A 114 20.94 -6.56 3.51
C GLN A 114 19.73 -5.77 4.00
N LYS A 115 19.98 -4.58 4.57
CA LYS A 115 18.92 -3.63 4.92
C LYS A 115 18.10 -3.29 3.66
N LYS A 116 16.80 -3.57 3.71
CA LYS A 116 15.85 -3.15 2.69
C LYS A 116 15.24 -1.80 3.07
N THR A 117 14.97 -0.98 2.06
CA THR A 117 14.18 0.25 2.19
C THR A 117 12.73 -0.06 1.85
N ILE A 118 11.80 0.31 2.73
CA ILE A 118 10.36 0.23 2.51
C ILE A 118 9.88 1.54 1.89
N ILE A 119 9.13 1.43 0.79
CA ILE A 119 8.39 2.54 0.19
C ILE A 119 6.90 2.23 0.34
N TYR A 120 6.20 2.98 1.17
CA TYR A 120 4.79 2.78 1.47
C TYR A 120 3.91 3.75 0.68
N LEU A 121 2.94 3.21 -0.08
CA LEU A 121 1.99 3.98 -0.87
C LEU A 121 0.58 3.83 -0.26
N GLY A 122 -0.14 4.93 -0.09
CA GLY A 122 -1.48 4.93 0.49
C GLY A 122 -2.20 6.27 0.34
N ASP A 123 -3.49 6.28 0.63
CA ASP A 123 -4.35 7.47 0.49
C ASP A 123 -5.37 7.64 1.64
N GLY A 124 -5.86 6.53 2.20
CA GLY A 124 -6.93 6.54 3.19
C GLY A 124 -6.46 6.79 4.63
N LEU A 125 -7.39 7.09 5.53
CA LEU A 125 -7.10 7.28 6.96
C LEU A 125 -6.36 6.08 7.61
N GLY A 126 -6.70 4.85 7.19
CA GLY A 126 -6.07 3.63 7.68
C GLY A 126 -4.60 3.48 7.27
N ASP A 127 -4.11 4.30 6.33
CA ASP A 127 -2.73 4.31 5.87
C ASP A 127 -1.82 5.18 6.75
N PHE A 128 -2.37 5.93 7.71
CA PHE A 128 -1.58 6.75 8.63
C PHE A 128 -0.81 5.90 9.67
N CYS A 129 -1.42 4.83 10.20
CA CYS A 129 -0.74 4.00 11.19
C CYS A 129 0.55 3.34 10.66
N PRO A 130 0.59 2.78 9.43
CA PRO A 130 1.81 2.37 8.75
C PRO A 130 2.94 3.40 8.77
N THR A 131 2.65 4.68 8.55
CA THR A 131 3.69 5.71 8.44
C THR A 131 4.45 5.85 9.76
N LEU A 132 3.77 5.68 10.89
CA LEU A 132 4.36 5.74 12.23
C LEU A 132 5.26 4.54 12.56
N LYS A 133 5.25 3.50 11.73
CA LYS A 133 6.04 2.26 11.91
C LYS A 133 7.27 2.21 11.02
N LEU A 134 7.33 3.06 10.00
CA LEU A 134 8.49 3.15 9.10
C LEU A 134 9.74 3.62 9.85
N GLY A 135 10.88 3.05 9.51
CA GLY A 135 12.17 3.36 10.15
C GLY A 135 13.01 4.37 9.36
N ASP A 136 14.21 4.63 9.87
CA ASP A 136 15.15 5.54 9.21
C ASP A 136 15.54 5.02 7.82
N GLY A 137 15.33 5.85 6.79
CA GLY A 137 15.61 5.51 5.40
C GLY A 137 14.46 4.83 4.65
N ASP A 138 13.30 4.65 5.30
CA ASP A 138 12.04 4.28 4.64
C ASP A 138 11.32 5.54 4.13
N TYR A 139 10.41 5.35 3.17
CA TYR A 139 9.67 6.44 2.53
C TYR A 139 8.17 6.19 2.55
N VAL A 140 7.40 7.27 2.69
CA VAL A 140 5.95 7.28 2.47
C VAL A 140 5.63 8.15 1.27
N MET A 141 4.79 7.63 0.37
CA MET A 141 4.27 8.31 -0.82
C MET A 141 2.74 8.41 -0.72
N PRO A 142 2.21 9.33 0.10
CA PRO A 142 0.77 9.54 0.21
C PRO A 142 0.21 10.17 -1.06
N ARG A 143 -1.02 9.79 -1.43
CA ARG A 143 -1.75 10.47 -2.51
C ARG A 143 -2.09 11.89 -2.07
N LYS A 144 -1.58 12.89 -2.78
CA LYS A 144 -1.83 14.30 -2.46
C LYS A 144 -3.33 14.63 -2.43
N GLY A 145 -3.75 15.35 -1.40
CA GLY A 145 -5.15 15.78 -1.21
C GLY A 145 -6.09 14.69 -0.71
N PHE A 146 -5.56 13.56 -0.23
CA PHE A 146 -6.33 12.49 0.41
C PHE A 146 -6.06 12.46 1.93
N PRO A 147 -6.91 11.80 2.73
CA PRO A 147 -6.85 11.95 4.20
C PRO A 147 -5.49 11.67 4.84
N VAL A 148 -4.72 10.68 4.36
CA VAL A 148 -3.38 10.40 4.94
C VAL A 148 -2.39 11.53 4.66
N TRP A 149 -2.50 12.20 3.50
CA TRP A 149 -1.66 13.36 3.16
C TRP A 149 -1.85 14.47 4.18
N ASP A 150 -3.10 14.83 4.47
CA ASP A 150 -3.43 15.88 5.43
C ASP A 150 -2.95 15.52 6.84
N LEU A 151 -3.11 14.25 7.27
CA LEU A 151 -2.63 13.79 8.56
C LEU A 151 -1.11 13.89 8.68
N ILE A 152 -0.36 13.49 7.65
CA ILE A 152 1.10 13.60 7.68
C ILE A 152 1.54 15.06 7.69
N CYS A 153 0.97 15.91 6.83
CA CYS A 153 1.29 17.34 6.79
C CYS A 153 1.00 18.06 8.11
N ASN A 154 -0.09 17.69 8.80
CA ASN A 154 -0.44 18.28 10.09
C ASN A 154 0.39 17.74 11.28
N ASN A 155 1.07 16.60 11.10
CA ASN A 155 1.92 15.97 12.12
C ASN A 155 3.43 16.05 11.80
N SER A 156 3.83 16.81 10.77
CA SER A 156 5.20 16.84 10.23
C SER A 156 6.26 17.41 11.18
N ALA A 157 5.89 17.84 12.38
CA ALA A 157 6.84 18.13 13.46
C ALA A 157 7.46 16.85 14.08
N LYS A 158 7.03 15.64 13.70
CA LYS A 158 7.42 14.37 14.35
C LYS A 158 7.81 13.22 13.42
N MET A 159 7.95 13.42 12.12
CA MET A 159 8.12 12.30 11.17
C MET A 159 9.24 12.53 10.15
N GLY A 160 9.94 11.44 9.82
CA GLY A 160 11.00 11.38 8.81
C GLY A 160 10.55 11.77 7.40
N GLN A 161 11.48 11.66 6.47
CA GLN A 161 11.47 12.28 5.14
C GLN A 161 10.20 11.98 4.32
N LEU A 162 9.32 12.98 4.21
CA LEU A 162 8.07 12.91 3.45
C LEU A 162 8.30 13.19 1.96
N TYR A 163 7.88 12.27 1.09
CA TYR A 163 7.80 12.52 -0.35
C TYR A 163 6.34 12.50 -0.78
N SER A 164 5.79 13.66 -1.14
CA SER A 164 4.48 13.72 -1.79
C SER A 164 4.60 13.30 -3.25
N VAL A 165 3.73 12.41 -3.71
CA VAL A 165 3.53 12.22 -5.14
C VAL A 165 2.17 12.81 -5.50
N ASP A 166 2.19 13.85 -6.34
CA ASP A 166 0.96 14.37 -6.94
C ASP A 166 0.55 13.43 -8.07
N CYS A 167 -0.39 12.52 -7.79
CA CYS A 167 -1.06 11.72 -8.82
C CYS A 167 -2.12 12.52 -9.59
N LYS A 168 -2.08 13.87 -9.59
CA LYS A 168 -2.75 14.63 -10.65
C LYS A 168 -2.07 14.30 -11.97
N LEU A 169 -2.89 14.13 -12.99
CA LEU A 169 -2.55 13.79 -14.37
C LEU A 169 -1.68 14.84 -15.09
N GLU A 170 -0.87 15.63 -14.41
CA GLU A 170 0.16 16.43 -15.06
C GLU A 170 1.40 15.55 -15.22
N THR A 171 1.63 15.19 -16.47
CA THR A 171 2.84 14.56 -16.98
C THR A 171 4.09 15.01 -16.22
N MET A 172 4.82 14.08 -15.60
CA MET A 172 6.26 14.27 -15.50
C MET A 172 6.77 14.25 -16.94
N PRO A 173 7.27 15.36 -17.50
CA PRO A 173 7.96 15.29 -18.78
C PRO A 173 9.17 14.39 -18.57
N LEU A 174 9.24 13.28 -19.30
CA LEU A 174 10.49 12.53 -19.40
C LEU A 174 11.52 13.46 -20.07
N PRO A 175 12.63 13.82 -19.42
CA PRO A 175 13.68 14.56 -20.10
C PRO A 175 14.21 13.69 -21.23
N VAL A 176 14.14 14.24 -22.44
CA VAL A 176 14.91 13.74 -23.57
C VAL A 176 16.37 13.72 -23.14
N ALA A 177 16.91 12.51 -22.98
CA ALA A 177 18.33 12.18 -22.89
C ALA A 177 19.22 13.28 -22.28
N THR A 178 19.28 13.38 -20.95
CA THR A 178 20.49 13.70 -20.15
C THR A 178 20.15 13.74 -18.66
N GLY A 179 20.84 12.93 -17.85
CA GLY A 179 20.92 13.10 -16.39
C GLY A 179 19.76 12.50 -15.59
N HIS A 180 20.11 11.75 -14.54
CA HIS A 180 19.17 11.36 -13.49
C HIS A 180 18.58 12.62 -12.86
N GLU A 181 17.31 12.92 -13.10
CA GLU A 181 16.59 13.89 -12.26
C GLU A 181 16.35 13.23 -10.89
N ALA A 182 17.12 13.70 -9.91
CA ALA A 182 16.91 13.36 -8.52
C ALA A 182 15.49 13.76 -8.10
N PHE A 183 14.86 12.93 -7.27
CA PHE A 183 13.67 13.31 -6.51
C PHE A 183 13.88 14.72 -5.92
N PRO A 184 12.85 15.59 -5.89
CA PRO A 184 12.98 16.93 -5.34
C PRO A 184 13.64 16.86 -3.96
N GLN A 185 14.63 17.74 -3.75
CA GLN A 185 15.55 17.69 -2.62
C GLN A 185 14.81 17.55 -1.28
N ALA A 186 15.22 16.53 -0.55
CA ALA A 186 14.97 16.35 0.86
C ALA A 186 15.25 17.63 1.66
N LEU A 187 14.35 17.97 2.58
CA LEU A 187 14.67 18.96 3.63
C LEU A 187 15.56 18.29 4.69
N PRO A 188 16.67 18.92 5.13
CA PRO A 188 17.56 18.35 6.12
C PRO A 188 16.98 18.43 7.55
N VAL A 189 17.42 17.50 8.40
CA VAL A 189 17.08 17.41 9.83
C VAL A 189 18.06 18.25 10.66
N LEU A 190 17.55 19.03 11.61
CA LEU A 190 18.33 19.53 12.74
C LEU A 190 18.18 18.53 13.91
N HIS A 191 19.31 18.06 14.43
CA HIS A 191 19.38 17.32 15.69
C HIS A 191 19.03 18.21 16.88
#